data_AF-A0A2S2DL55-F1
#
_entry.id   AF-A0A2S2DL55-F1
#
_cell.length_a   1.000
_cell.length_b   1.000
_cell.length_c   1.000
_cell.angle_alpha   90.00
_cell.angle_beta   90.00
_cell.angle_gamma   90.00
#
_symmetry.space_group_name_H-M   'P 1'
#
loop_
_entity.id
_entity.type
_entity.pdbx_description
1 polymer ?
#
loop_
_entity_poly.entity_id
_entity_poly.type
_entity_poly.pdbx_seq_one_letter_code
_entity_poly.pdbx_strand_id
1 'polypeptide(L)'
;MASISDITVTPLSGLNHIDALLDKGPDWNFLTPNPYGNTLYYTFSIASGNEAGRSGQEMFSVPQQAATRTAFDYLHQVTGIIFEETGDGGLAQIHLANLDIEGAYTTGLASWRAGYSGSSSLASYSANAYLYLDNAEYRGMTQNLTPGGQGYETLLHELGHVLGLKHPFYEEGGDGAQIVLSRNEDHTGNTLMSYTPDGRVHSTYSPYDIAALNWLYGGDGLRGALGINSTTGGRYITGTDRADTLTGTAFNDILQGNGGNDMIDGGSGRDTAVFNADRSAYSFSDLGNGALAVSHSTQGTTTLRNIDVLQFADMSVERANLADLLAPGKPVLSLTLNAKDYARGNMPTMTGAAEPNSTVRVYIDNQLVATVKTDANGLWGPSRRSR
;
A
#
# COMPACT_ATOMS: atom_id res chain seq x y z
N MET A 1 12.15 -21.41 7.39
CA MET A 1 12.30 -20.99 8.80
C MET A 1 13.16 -19.74 8.79
N ALA A 2 12.77 -18.72 9.54
CA ALA A 2 13.56 -17.50 9.67
C ALA A 2 14.94 -17.81 10.26
N SER A 3 15.92 -17.02 9.85
CA SER A 3 17.30 -17.05 10.31
C SER A 3 17.54 -15.96 11.35
N ILE A 4 18.66 -16.05 12.09
CA ILE A 4 19.06 -14.95 12.98
C ILE A 4 19.43 -13.69 12.18
N SER A 5 19.93 -13.83 10.95
CA SER A 5 20.20 -12.68 10.09
C SER A 5 18.94 -11.88 9.78
N ASP A 6 17.77 -12.53 9.68
CA ASP A 6 16.52 -11.83 9.33
C ASP A 6 16.05 -10.83 10.41
N ILE A 7 16.54 -10.95 11.65
CA ILE A 7 16.23 -10.06 12.79
C ILE A 7 17.43 -9.26 13.29
N THR A 8 18.62 -9.49 12.72
CA THR A 8 19.84 -8.75 13.08
C THR A 8 20.33 -7.84 11.96
N VAL A 9 19.81 -8.03 10.75
CA VAL A 9 20.06 -7.22 9.57
C VAL A 9 18.71 -6.79 9.01
N THR A 10 18.45 -5.49 9.05
CA THR A 10 17.20 -4.90 8.54
C THR A 10 17.03 -5.20 7.04
N PRO A 11 15.93 -5.86 6.63
CA PRO A 11 15.65 -6.12 5.22
C PRO A 11 15.31 -4.82 4.47
N LEU A 12 16.18 -4.42 3.55
CA LEU A 12 16.00 -3.22 2.73
C LEU A 12 15.20 -3.51 1.46
N SER A 13 14.39 -2.55 1.06
CA SER A 13 13.61 -2.55 -0.19
C SER A 13 14.44 -2.12 -1.41
N GLY A 14 15.52 -1.35 -1.19
CA GLY A 14 16.28 -0.70 -2.24
C GLY A 14 15.70 0.66 -2.67
N LEU A 15 14.62 1.12 -2.04
CA LEU A 15 13.97 2.40 -2.28
C LEU A 15 14.23 3.33 -1.09
N ASN A 16 14.91 4.46 -1.33
CA ASN A 16 15.36 5.33 -0.24
C ASN A 16 14.20 5.87 0.62
N HIS A 17 13.03 6.13 0.04
CA HIS A 17 11.87 6.62 0.78
C HIS A 17 11.30 5.61 1.76
N ILE A 18 11.53 4.31 1.52
CA ILE A 18 11.19 3.23 2.45
C ILE A 18 12.35 2.99 3.40
N ASP A 19 13.55 2.76 2.86
CA ASP A 19 14.72 2.31 3.62
C ASP A 19 15.21 3.34 4.65
N ALA A 20 14.97 4.64 4.41
CA ALA A 20 15.25 5.69 5.38
C ALA A 20 14.35 5.63 6.63
N LEU A 21 13.27 4.86 6.60
CA LEU A 21 12.35 4.67 7.71
C LEU A 21 12.52 3.30 8.39
N LEU A 22 13.44 2.45 7.94
CA LEU A 22 13.63 1.12 8.50
C LEU A 22 14.79 1.07 9.50
N ASP A 23 14.57 0.36 10.61
CA ASP A 23 15.62 -0.03 11.57
C ASP A 23 15.27 -1.40 12.19
N LYS A 24 16.01 -1.83 13.23
CA LYS A 24 15.81 -3.10 13.92
C LYS A 24 14.44 -3.25 14.60
N GLY A 25 13.76 -2.15 14.95
CA GLY A 25 12.38 -2.15 15.46
C GLY A 25 12.00 -3.26 16.47
N PRO A 26 10.70 -3.47 16.72
CA PRO A 26 10.22 -4.63 17.47
C PRO A 26 10.10 -5.90 16.62
N ASP A 27 10.10 -5.81 15.27
CA ASP A 27 10.15 -6.94 14.33
C ASP A 27 9.00 -7.95 14.53
N TRP A 28 7.75 -7.45 14.56
CA TRP A 28 6.55 -8.24 14.86
C TRP A 28 6.34 -9.47 13.97
N ASN A 29 6.81 -9.42 12.72
CA ASN A 29 6.73 -10.55 11.79
C ASN A 29 7.53 -11.79 12.26
N PHE A 30 8.41 -11.65 13.25
CA PHE A 30 9.26 -12.75 13.71
C PHE A 30 8.81 -13.39 15.01
N LEU A 31 7.76 -12.88 15.68
CA LEU A 31 7.22 -13.43 16.92
C LEU A 31 7.07 -14.96 16.86
N THR A 32 7.68 -15.65 17.83
CA THR A 32 7.70 -17.13 17.91
C THR A 32 7.84 -17.63 19.37
N PRO A 33 7.01 -18.61 19.81
CA PRO A 33 5.86 -19.14 19.09
C PRO A 33 4.83 -18.03 18.88
N ASN A 34 4.05 -18.13 17.80
CA ASN A 34 3.01 -17.14 17.50
C ASN A 34 1.63 -17.74 17.80
N PRO A 35 1.23 -17.82 19.09
CA PRO A 35 -0.08 -18.37 19.44
C PRO A 35 -1.24 -17.47 18.97
N TYR A 36 -0.96 -16.22 18.60
CA TYR A 36 -1.97 -15.19 18.31
C TYR A 36 -2.13 -14.90 16.80
N GLY A 37 -1.36 -15.56 15.94
CA GLY A 37 -1.47 -15.42 14.48
C GLY A 37 -1.20 -13.99 14.01
N ASN A 38 -2.24 -13.33 13.49
CA ASN A 38 -2.16 -11.96 12.98
C ASN A 38 -2.56 -10.89 14.02
N THR A 39 -2.67 -11.27 15.30
CA THR A 39 -3.13 -10.37 16.36
C THR A 39 -1.96 -9.87 17.22
N LEU A 40 -1.91 -8.55 17.43
CA LEU A 40 -1.13 -7.91 18.50
C LEU A 40 -2.08 -7.41 19.58
N TYR A 41 -1.84 -7.85 20.82
CA TYR A 41 -2.57 -7.38 21.98
C TYR A 41 -1.96 -6.07 22.49
N TYR A 42 -2.81 -5.10 22.82
CA TYR A 42 -2.39 -3.87 23.45
C TYR A 42 -3.14 -3.62 24.76
N THR A 43 -2.55 -2.81 25.64
CA THR A 43 -3.18 -2.47 26.91
C THR A 43 -2.96 -1.02 27.32
N PHE A 44 -3.97 -0.44 27.97
CA PHE A 44 -3.87 0.81 28.73
C PHE A 44 -3.67 0.56 30.23
N SER A 45 -3.70 -0.70 30.66
CA SER A 45 -3.51 -1.09 32.04
C SER A 45 -2.04 -0.91 32.42
N ILE A 46 -1.80 -0.25 33.54
CA ILE A 46 -0.48 -0.09 34.14
C ILE A 46 -0.25 -1.06 35.31
N ALA A 47 -1.11 -2.09 35.44
CA ALA A 47 -1.03 -3.04 36.56
C ALA A 47 0.11 -4.07 36.40
N SER A 48 0.50 -4.39 35.17
CA SER A 48 1.54 -5.36 34.84
C SER A 48 2.12 -5.09 33.44
N GLY A 49 3.26 -5.71 33.12
CA GLY A 49 3.89 -5.64 31.78
C GLY A 49 4.60 -4.32 31.44
N ASN A 50 4.51 -3.30 32.31
CA ASN A 50 5.16 -1.99 32.14
C ASN A 50 6.67 -2.10 31.86
N GLU A 51 7.21 -1.08 31.19
CA GLU A 51 8.63 -1.03 30.85
C GLU A 51 9.52 -1.06 32.09
N ALA A 52 10.45 -2.03 32.12
CA ALA A 52 11.42 -2.14 33.19
C ALA A 52 12.32 -0.90 33.26
N GLY A 53 12.45 -0.32 34.45
CA GLY A 53 13.28 0.86 34.70
C GLY A 53 12.56 2.20 34.53
N ARG A 54 11.29 2.21 34.12
CA ARG A 54 10.44 3.41 34.12
C ARG A 54 9.36 3.33 35.19
N SER A 55 9.10 4.45 35.86
CA SER A 55 8.08 4.59 36.90
C SER A 55 7.36 5.92 36.78
N GLY A 56 6.15 6.02 37.31
CA GLY A 56 5.33 7.24 37.26
C GLY A 56 4.31 7.24 36.12
N GLN A 57 4.08 6.08 35.51
CA GLN A 57 3.07 5.92 34.47
C GLN A 57 1.68 6.23 35.02
N GLU A 58 0.91 7.01 34.26
CA GLU A 58 -0.51 7.22 34.48
C GLU A 58 -1.29 6.54 33.35
N MET A 59 -2.46 5.98 33.65
CA MET A 59 -3.31 5.43 32.59
C MET A 59 -3.69 6.52 31.58
N PHE A 60 -3.81 6.14 30.31
CA PHE A 60 -4.50 6.98 29.34
C PHE A 60 -5.94 7.26 29.81
N SER A 61 -6.33 8.52 29.71
CA SER A 61 -7.71 8.95 29.96
C SER A 61 -8.68 8.33 28.97
N VAL A 62 -9.97 8.26 29.31
CA VAL A 62 -11.00 7.69 28.43
C VAL A 62 -10.97 8.26 26.99
N PRO A 63 -10.82 9.60 26.78
CA PRO A 63 -10.65 10.15 25.44
C PRO A 63 -9.38 9.69 24.71
N GLN A 64 -8.24 9.59 25.40
CA GLN A 64 -6.99 9.10 24.80
C GLN A 64 -7.11 7.65 24.37
N GLN A 65 -7.74 6.80 25.21
CA GLN A 65 -8.00 5.40 24.86
C GLN A 65 -8.93 5.29 23.64
N ALA A 66 -9.99 6.09 23.59
CA ALA A 66 -10.92 6.10 22.45
C ALA A 66 -10.21 6.49 21.14
N ALA A 67 -9.39 7.54 21.16
CA ALA A 67 -8.59 7.95 20.01
C ALA A 67 -7.56 6.90 19.60
N THR A 68 -6.92 6.23 20.56
CA THR A 68 -5.97 5.15 20.29
C THR A 68 -6.66 3.98 19.58
N ARG A 69 -7.87 3.60 20.00
CA ARG A 69 -8.67 2.57 19.29
C ARG A 69 -8.93 2.98 17.84
N THR A 70 -9.29 4.24 17.59
CA THR A 70 -9.44 4.77 16.22
C THR A 70 -8.14 4.69 15.41
N ALA A 71 -6.99 4.99 16.02
CA ALA A 71 -5.69 4.85 15.36
C ALA A 71 -5.38 3.38 15.03
N PHE A 72 -5.71 2.45 15.91
CA PHE A 72 -5.56 1.02 15.66
C PHE A 72 -6.50 0.48 14.58
N ASP A 73 -7.75 0.96 14.50
CA ASP A 73 -8.67 0.62 13.41
C ASP A 73 -8.14 1.10 12.04
N TYR A 74 -7.49 2.27 12.01
CA TYR A 74 -6.81 2.77 10.82
C TYR A 74 -5.57 1.93 10.48
N LEU A 75 -4.74 1.62 11.47
CA LEU A 75 -3.55 0.79 11.30
C LEU A 75 -3.88 -0.63 10.84
N HIS A 76 -5.00 -1.19 11.29
CA HIS A 76 -5.51 -2.46 10.77
C HIS A 76 -5.76 -2.40 9.26
N GLN A 77 -6.35 -1.30 8.76
CA GLN A 77 -6.60 -1.12 7.33
C GLN A 77 -5.31 -0.95 6.52
N VAL A 78 -4.29 -0.31 7.09
CA VAL A 78 -3.00 -0.10 6.41
C VAL A 78 -2.15 -1.36 6.40
N THR A 79 -2.04 -2.04 7.55
CA THR A 79 -1.07 -3.11 7.76
C THR A 79 -1.66 -4.51 7.61
N GLY A 80 -2.98 -4.65 7.73
CA GLY A 80 -3.67 -5.92 7.87
C GLY A 80 -3.57 -6.54 9.27
N ILE A 81 -2.78 -5.98 10.19
CA ILE A 81 -2.61 -6.50 11.56
C ILE A 81 -3.89 -6.30 12.35
N ILE A 82 -4.29 -7.28 13.15
CA ILE A 82 -5.40 -7.15 14.09
C ILE A 82 -4.87 -6.62 15.42
N PHE A 83 -5.41 -5.52 15.90
CA PHE A 83 -5.06 -4.95 17.22
C PHE A 83 -6.19 -5.21 18.21
N GLU A 84 -5.90 -5.94 19.29
CA GLU A 84 -6.91 -6.33 20.27
C GLU A 84 -6.57 -5.79 21.67
N GLU A 85 -7.51 -5.06 22.27
CA GLU A 85 -7.32 -4.54 23.64
C GLU A 85 -7.44 -5.65 24.67
N THR A 86 -6.54 -5.66 25.66
CA THR A 86 -6.61 -6.51 26.84
C THR A 86 -6.37 -5.74 28.13
N GLY A 87 -7.01 -6.18 29.22
CA GLY A 87 -6.72 -5.69 30.57
C GLY A 87 -5.52 -6.37 31.22
N ASP A 88 -5.01 -7.46 30.63
CA ASP A 88 -3.86 -8.22 31.13
C ASP A 88 -2.57 -7.75 30.46
N GLY A 89 -1.76 -6.98 31.19
CA GLY A 89 -0.46 -6.52 30.71
C GLY A 89 0.57 -7.65 30.56
N GLY A 90 0.34 -8.85 31.09
CA GLY A 90 1.19 -10.01 30.80
C GLY A 90 0.94 -10.61 29.41
N LEU A 91 -0.24 -10.35 28.83
CA LEU A 91 -0.64 -10.81 27.49
C LEU A 91 -0.29 -9.78 26.40
N ALA A 92 -0.31 -8.49 26.72
CA ALA A 92 -0.10 -7.41 25.76
C ALA A 92 1.34 -7.38 25.23
N GLN A 93 1.49 -7.10 23.94
CA GLN A 93 2.77 -6.76 23.32
C GLN A 93 2.98 -5.24 23.26
N ILE A 94 1.89 -4.46 23.21
CA ILE A 94 1.94 -3.01 23.12
C ILE A 94 1.34 -2.40 24.39
N HIS A 95 2.11 -1.54 25.05
CA HIS A 95 1.69 -0.87 26.28
C HIS A 95 1.60 0.63 26.06
N LEU A 96 0.46 1.23 26.40
CA LEU A 96 0.23 2.66 26.22
C LEU A 96 -0.11 3.32 27.56
N ALA A 97 0.64 4.36 27.92
CA ALA A 97 0.42 5.10 29.15
C ALA A 97 0.89 6.55 29.03
N ASN A 98 0.43 7.41 29.91
CA ASN A 98 1.00 8.74 30.10
C ASN A 98 2.25 8.63 31.00
N LEU A 99 3.22 9.52 30.83
CA LEU A 99 4.42 9.61 31.67
C LEU A 99 4.89 11.06 31.71
N ASP A 100 5.53 11.49 32.79
CA ASP A 100 6.30 12.74 32.81
C ASP A 100 7.63 12.46 32.10
N ILE A 101 7.72 12.84 30.82
CA ILE A 101 8.85 12.46 29.97
C ILE A 101 9.97 13.49 30.15
N GLU A 102 11.16 13.03 30.51
CA GLU A 102 12.32 13.91 30.68
C GLU A 102 12.68 14.60 29.35
N GLY A 103 12.56 15.93 29.33
CA GLY A 103 12.97 16.77 28.21
C GLY A 103 11.87 17.74 27.79
N ALA A 104 12.16 19.03 27.83
CA ALA A 104 11.18 20.10 27.57
C ALA A 104 10.62 20.14 26.13
N TYR A 105 11.06 19.22 25.25
CA TYR A 105 10.71 19.17 23.83
C TYR A 105 10.20 17.79 23.37
N THR A 106 9.95 16.86 24.30
CA THR A 106 9.56 15.49 23.98
C THR A 106 8.07 15.28 24.31
N THR A 107 7.22 15.35 23.29
CA THR A 107 5.76 15.20 23.42
C THR A 107 5.33 13.74 23.57
N GLY A 108 6.09 12.83 22.99
CA GLY A 108 5.84 11.41 22.95
C GLY A 108 7.15 10.62 23.00
N LEU A 109 7.05 9.35 23.35
CA LEU A 109 8.18 8.45 23.40
C LEU A 109 7.72 7.02 23.14
N ALA A 110 8.30 6.40 22.12
CA ALA A 110 8.23 4.98 21.89
C ALA A 110 9.54 4.28 22.24
N SER A 111 9.43 3.09 22.82
CA SER A 111 10.56 2.19 23.05
C SER A 111 10.13 0.75 22.82
N TRP A 112 11.09 -0.14 22.65
CA TRP A 112 10.81 -1.57 22.56
C TRP A 112 11.93 -2.40 23.17
N ARG A 113 11.57 -3.64 23.51
CA ARG A 113 12.50 -4.66 23.98
C ARG A 113 12.22 -5.95 23.23
N ALA A 114 13.23 -6.47 22.55
CA ALA A 114 13.16 -7.74 21.87
C ALA A 114 14.21 -8.72 22.40
N GLY A 115 13.92 -10.01 22.29
CA GLY A 115 14.82 -11.09 22.66
C GLY A 115 14.59 -12.31 21.78
N TYR A 116 15.68 -12.99 21.44
CA TYR A 116 15.64 -14.17 20.58
C TYR A 116 16.54 -15.30 21.09
N SER A 117 16.28 -16.52 20.60
CA SER A 117 17.15 -17.67 20.80
C SER A 117 17.36 -18.43 19.50
N GLY A 118 18.49 -19.13 19.39
CA GLY A 118 18.87 -19.89 18.19
C GLY A 118 20.38 -19.88 17.97
N SER A 119 20.81 -20.46 16.84
CA SER A 119 22.20 -20.40 16.38
C SER A 119 22.29 -19.84 14.95
N SER A 120 21.78 -20.59 13.98
CA SER A 120 21.65 -20.15 12.58
C SER A 120 20.18 -19.88 12.22
N SER A 121 19.29 -20.76 12.68
CA SER A 121 17.84 -20.60 12.59
C SER A 121 17.28 -19.97 13.85
N LEU A 122 16.27 -19.12 13.68
CA LEU A 122 15.51 -18.53 14.76
C LEU A 122 14.64 -19.60 15.45
N ALA A 123 14.85 -19.83 16.74
CA ALA A 123 14.07 -20.78 17.54
C ALA A 123 12.91 -20.11 18.28
N SER A 124 13.15 -18.92 18.84
CA SER A 124 12.13 -18.09 19.48
C SER A 124 12.44 -16.61 19.30
N TYR A 125 11.40 -15.80 19.33
CA TYR A 125 11.47 -14.34 19.26
C TYR A 125 10.30 -13.74 20.01
N SER A 126 10.59 -12.83 20.92
CA SER A 126 9.60 -12.10 21.70
C SER A 126 9.94 -10.62 21.67
N ALA A 127 8.93 -9.77 21.54
CA ALA A 127 9.09 -8.33 21.63
C ALA A 127 7.93 -7.70 22.40
N ASN A 128 8.21 -6.59 23.08
CA ASN A 128 7.22 -5.67 23.62
C ASN A 128 7.58 -4.24 23.20
N ALA A 129 6.57 -3.42 22.97
CA ALA A 129 6.72 -2.00 22.69
C ALA A 129 5.93 -1.16 23.71
N TYR A 130 6.46 0.01 24.01
CA TYR A 130 5.94 0.93 25.01
C TYR A 130 5.77 2.29 24.37
N LEU A 131 4.58 2.86 24.49
CA LEU A 131 4.25 4.20 24.01
C LEU A 131 3.87 5.06 25.21
N TYR A 132 4.59 6.16 25.36
CA TYR A 132 4.33 7.18 26.35
C TYR A 132 3.95 8.50 25.68
N LEU A 133 2.91 9.15 26.19
CA LEU A 133 2.62 10.55 25.90
C LEU A 133 2.92 11.39 27.12
N ASP A 134 3.58 12.53 26.89
CA ASP A 134 3.96 13.39 28.00
C ASP A 134 2.72 13.98 28.69
N ASN A 135 2.69 13.88 30.02
CA ASN A 135 1.62 14.43 30.84
C ASN A 135 2.10 15.56 31.77
N ALA A 136 3.28 16.11 31.56
CA ALA A 136 3.76 17.28 32.28
C ALA A 136 3.74 18.52 31.37
N GLU A 137 4.81 18.78 30.64
CA GLU A 137 4.99 19.95 29.78
C GLU A 137 3.97 20.02 28.64
N TYR A 138 3.59 18.88 28.09
CA TYR A 138 2.73 18.75 26.91
C TYR A 138 1.32 18.25 27.22
N ARG A 139 0.95 18.15 28.50
CA ARG A 139 -0.38 17.69 28.96
C ARG A 139 -1.54 18.34 28.19
N GLY A 140 -1.46 19.64 27.92
CA GLY A 140 -2.51 20.37 27.21
C GLY A 140 -2.73 19.88 25.77
N MET A 141 -1.67 19.41 25.10
CA MET A 141 -1.72 18.84 23.75
C MET A 141 -2.11 17.36 23.78
N THR A 142 -1.45 16.56 24.63
CA THR A 142 -1.56 15.09 24.66
C THR A 142 -2.88 14.59 25.28
N GLN A 143 -3.61 15.43 26.02
CA GLN A 143 -4.96 15.11 26.48
C GLN A 143 -6.00 15.12 25.35
N ASN A 144 -5.75 15.84 24.25
CA ASN A 144 -6.66 15.93 23.12
C ASN A 144 -6.08 15.22 21.90
N LEU A 145 -6.45 13.95 21.75
CA LEU A 145 -6.07 13.11 20.62
C LEU A 145 -7.19 13.05 19.56
N THR A 146 -7.89 14.16 19.33
CA THR A 146 -8.88 14.21 18.24
C THR A 146 -8.16 14.18 16.89
N PRO A 147 -8.57 13.35 15.91
CA PRO A 147 -8.01 13.37 14.56
C PRO A 147 -7.96 14.80 13.98
N GLY A 148 -6.80 15.18 13.46
CA GLY A 148 -6.51 16.52 12.94
C GLY A 148 -5.91 17.48 13.96
N GLY A 149 -5.68 17.03 15.20
CA GLY A 149 -4.93 17.75 16.22
C GLY A 149 -3.49 17.25 16.37
N GLN A 150 -2.59 18.13 16.82
CA GLN A 150 -1.16 17.82 17.01
C GLN A 150 -0.91 16.65 17.98
N GLY A 151 -1.75 16.51 19.00
CA GLY A 151 -1.68 15.36 19.91
C GLY A 151 -1.95 14.04 19.18
N TYR A 152 -2.93 14.00 18.26
CA TYR A 152 -3.22 12.80 17.48
C TYR A 152 -2.12 12.49 16.46
N GLU A 153 -1.53 13.51 15.83
CA GLU A 153 -0.36 13.31 14.96
C GLU A 153 0.84 12.76 15.76
N THR A 154 1.05 13.24 17.00
CA THR A 154 2.06 12.68 17.91
C THR A 154 1.76 11.21 18.23
N LEU A 155 0.50 10.87 18.53
CA LEU A 155 0.12 9.47 18.74
C LEU A 155 0.44 8.60 17.50
N LEU A 156 0.14 9.07 16.29
CA LEU A 156 0.50 8.36 15.06
C LEU A 156 2.01 8.25 14.89
N HIS A 157 2.76 9.31 15.18
CA HIS A 157 4.23 9.29 15.15
C HIS A 157 4.79 8.16 16.04
N GLU A 158 4.39 8.12 17.32
CA GLU A 158 4.86 7.10 18.25
C GLU A 158 4.36 5.69 17.88
N LEU A 159 3.15 5.57 17.33
CA LEU A 159 2.68 4.29 16.80
C LEU A 159 3.49 3.83 15.58
N GLY A 160 4.09 4.75 14.81
CA GLY A 160 5.03 4.42 13.73
C GLY A 160 6.27 3.72 14.28
N HIS A 161 6.85 4.26 15.35
CA HIS A 161 7.93 3.59 16.08
C HIS A 161 7.52 2.25 16.68
N VAL A 162 6.32 2.15 17.27
CA VAL A 162 5.75 0.86 17.75
C VAL A 162 5.63 -0.15 16.61
N LEU A 163 5.49 0.29 15.36
CA LEU A 163 5.46 -0.58 14.18
C LEU A 163 6.81 -0.74 13.48
N GLY A 164 7.88 -0.19 14.04
CA GLY A 164 9.25 -0.36 13.56
C GLY A 164 9.75 0.71 12.59
N LEU A 165 9.02 1.82 12.43
CA LEU A 165 9.53 2.96 11.67
C LEU A 165 10.53 3.76 12.51
N LYS A 166 11.63 4.22 11.92
CA LYS A 166 12.58 5.16 12.53
C LYS A 166 12.44 6.57 11.96
N HIS A 167 13.09 7.53 12.61
CA HIS A 167 13.24 8.86 12.04
C HIS A 167 14.02 8.81 10.69
N PRO A 168 13.69 9.70 9.74
CA PRO A 168 14.30 9.72 8.41
C PRO A 168 15.66 10.41 8.37
N PHE A 169 16.18 10.91 9.49
CA PHE A 169 17.42 11.67 9.57
C PHE A 169 18.47 10.95 10.43
N TYR A 170 19.69 11.49 10.44
CA TYR A 170 20.78 10.92 11.21
C TYR A 170 20.59 11.20 12.70
N GLU A 171 20.61 10.15 13.51
CA GLU A 171 20.56 10.24 14.96
C GLU A 171 21.89 9.81 15.56
N GLU A 172 22.48 10.68 16.39
CA GLU A 172 23.71 10.34 17.12
C GLU A 172 23.47 9.13 18.03
N GLY A 173 24.30 8.10 17.88
CA GLY A 173 24.17 6.85 18.65
C GLY A 173 23.23 5.82 18.03
N GLY A 174 22.63 6.08 16.86
CA GLY A 174 21.88 5.09 16.11
C GLY A 174 22.77 3.95 15.56
N ASP A 175 22.14 2.81 15.29
CA ASP A 175 22.82 1.58 14.87
C ASP A 175 23.34 1.66 13.42
N GLY A 176 24.62 1.32 13.21
CA GLY A 176 25.19 1.10 11.88
C GLY A 176 25.27 2.33 10.95
N ALA A 177 25.38 2.07 9.64
CA ALA A 177 25.31 3.11 8.62
C ALA A 177 23.84 3.44 8.33
N GLN A 178 23.37 4.57 8.85
CA GLN A 178 21.97 4.98 8.74
C GLN A 178 21.64 5.46 7.32
N ILE A 179 20.59 4.89 6.73
CA ILE A 179 19.96 5.40 5.51
C ILE A 179 19.00 6.51 5.93
N VAL A 180 19.07 7.65 5.25
CA VAL A 180 18.33 8.87 5.62
C VAL A 180 17.75 9.53 4.37
N LEU A 181 16.69 10.31 4.54
CA LEU A 181 16.12 11.14 3.49
C LEU A 181 17.01 12.33 3.18
N SER A 182 16.87 12.84 1.95
CA SER A 182 17.42 14.14 1.62
C SER A 182 16.66 15.23 2.37
N ARG A 183 17.31 16.39 2.61
CA ARG A 183 16.68 17.52 3.33
C ARG A 183 15.35 18.00 2.71
N ASN A 184 15.18 17.84 1.40
CA ASN A 184 13.97 18.27 0.71
C ASN A 184 12.83 17.25 0.84
N GLU A 185 13.11 16.05 1.33
CA GLU A 185 12.15 14.97 1.48
C GLU A 185 11.84 14.64 2.94
N ASP A 186 12.74 15.01 3.86
CA ASP A 186 12.54 14.96 5.31
C ASP A 186 11.58 16.05 5.79
N HIS A 187 10.28 15.79 5.62
CA HIS A 187 9.20 16.59 6.19
C HIS A 187 7.91 15.77 6.41
N THR A 188 7.02 16.23 7.29
CA THR A 188 5.79 15.51 7.69
C THR A 188 4.84 15.18 6.54
N GLY A 189 4.87 15.97 5.46
CA GLY A 189 4.12 15.68 4.23
C GLY A 189 4.55 14.41 3.49
N ASN A 190 5.76 13.91 3.74
CA ASN A 190 6.24 12.64 3.19
C ASN A 190 6.24 11.52 4.24
N THR A 191 6.63 11.84 5.47
CA THR A 191 6.66 10.88 6.60
C THR A 191 6.38 11.60 7.91
N LEU A 192 5.43 11.09 8.70
CA LEU A 192 5.16 11.58 10.06
C LEU A 192 6.36 11.37 10.99
N MET A 193 7.33 10.53 10.62
CA MET A 193 8.56 10.34 11.37
C MET A 193 9.52 11.54 11.26
N SER A 194 9.23 12.52 10.40
CA SER A 194 10.04 13.74 10.30
C SER A 194 9.77 14.71 11.44
N TYR A 195 10.79 15.44 11.86
CA TYR A 195 10.65 16.58 12.78
C TYR A 195 10.39 17.91 12.04
N THR A 196 10.44 17.92 10.71
CA THR A 196 10.22 19.12 9.91
C THR A 196 8.76 19.16 9.44
N PRO A 197 7.92 20.09 9.93
CA PRO A 197 6.53 20.15 9.50
C PRO A 197 6.37 20.66 8.06
N ASP A 198 5.44 20.08 7.30
CA ASP A 198 5.01 20.57 5.97
C ASP A 198 3.93 21.67 6.05
N GLY A 199 3.55 22.08 7.26
CA GLY A 199 2.55 23.10 7.53
C GLY A 199 1.12 22.56 7.67
N ARG A 200 0.93 21.23 7.63
CA ARG A 200 -0.35 20.57 7.91
C ARG A 200 -0.25 19.72 9.18
N VAL A 201 -1.39 19.49 9.81
CA VAL A 201 -1.53 18.50 10.89
C VAL A 201 -2.17 17.25 10.29
N HIS A 202 -1.55 16.10 10.51
CA HIS A 202 -1.93 14.85 9.84
C HIS A 202 -2.82 13.97 10.72
N SER A 203 -3.86 13.39 10.11
CA SER A 203 -4.77 12.42 10.75
C SER A 203 -4.54 10.99 10.27
N THR A 204 -3.63 10.82 9.33
CA THR A 204 -3.26 9.57 8.69
C THR A 204 -1.77 9.61 8.40
N TYR A 205 -1.17 8.46 8.19
CA TYR A 205 0.22 8.37 7.75
C TYR A 205 0.42 9.02 6.38
N SER A 206 1.62 9.57 6.18
CA SER A 206 2.05 10.17 4.93
C SER A 206 2.57 9.09 3.97
N PRO A 207 2.76 9.41 2.67
CA PRO A 207 3.02 8.39 1.66
C PRO A 207 4.22 7.47 1.94
N TYR A 208 5.30 7.96 2.54
CA TYR A 208 6.49 7.14 2.80
C TYR A 208 6.29 6.22 4.01
N ASP A 209 5.51 6.64 5.01
CA ASP A 209 5.13 5.76 6.12
C ASP A 209 4.28 4.60 5.59
N ILE A 210 3.30 4.88 4.71
CA ILE A 210 2.47 3.84 4.08
C ILE A 210 3.34 2.89 3.26
N ALA A 211 4.28 3.41 2.47
CA ALA A 211 5.18 2.59 1.67
C ALA A 211 6.06 1.67 2.56
N ALA A 212 6.58 2.20 3.68
CA ALA A 212 7.36 1.41 4.62
C ALA A 212 6.51 0.36 5.36
N LEU A 213 5.29 0.69 5.76
CA LEU A 213 4.36 -0.26 6.37
C LEU A 213 3.90 -1.34 5.38
N ASN A 214 3.70 -1.02 4.10
CA ASN A 214 3.45 -1.99 3.05
C ASN A 214 4.64 -2.94 2.87
N TRP A 215 5.88 -2.42 2.90
CA TRP A 215 7.08 -3.27 2.86
C TRP A 215 7.17 -4.22 4.06
N LEU A 216 6.90 -3.72 5.27
CA LEU A 216 6.99 -4.50 6.49
C LEU A 216 5.85 -5.53 6.59
N TYR A 217 4.61 -5.16 6.29
CA TYR A 217 3.42 -5.96 6.65
C TYR A 217 2.55 -6.36 5.46
N GLY A 218 2.85 -5.89 4.26
CA GLY A 218 2.17 -6.34 3.04
C GLY A 218 0.70 -5.93 2.91
N GLY A 219 0.15 -5.20 3.88
CA GLY A 219 -1.29 -4.93 3.98
C GLY A 219 -2.13 -6.17 4.33
N ASP A 220 -1.50 -7.34 4.50
CA ASP A 220 -2.14 -8.61 4.81
C ASP A 220 -1.73 -9.17 6.18
N GLY A 221 -1.06 -8.34 6.98
CA GLY A 221 -0.78 -8.56 8.38
C GLY A 221 0.54 -9.29 8.65
N LEU A 222 0.70 -9.75 9.88
CA LEU A 222 1.90 -10.43 10.33
C LEU A 222 2.09 -11.75 9.57
N ARG A 223 3.24 -11.87 8.91
CA ARG A 223 3.67 -13.08 8.19
C ARG A 223 2.69 -13.48 7.10
N GLY A 224 2.06 -12.48 6.47
CA GLY A 224 1.22 -12.67 5.30
C GLY A 224 1.99 -13.18 4.08
N ALA A 225 1.42 -12.98 2.91
CA ALA A 225 2.02 -13.26 1.62
C ALA A 225 2.96 -12.13 1.15
N LEU A 226 2.84 -10.90 1.67
CA LEU A 226 3.50 -9.74 1.06
C LEU A 226 4.49 -8.98 1.98
N GLY A 227 4.41 -9.13 3.30
CA GLY A 227 5.33 -8.47 4.24
C GLY A 227 6.71 -9.13 4.38
N ILE A 228 7.57 -8.57 5.23
CA ILE A 228 8.82 -9.25 5.64
C ILE A 228 8.49 -10.57 6.37
N ASN A 229 9.38 -11.56 6.24
CA ASN A 229 9.11 -12.94 6.69
C ASN A 229 7.84 -13.57 6.06
N SER A 230 7.47 -13.12 4.85
CA SER A 230 6.34 -13.66 4.08
C SER A 230 6.43 -15.18 3.93
N THR A 231 5.27 -15.83 3.98
CA THR A 231 5.14 -17.28 3.79
C THR A 231 5.28 -17.73 2.34
N THR A 232 5.11 -16.81 1.38
CA THR A 232 5.16 -17.08 -0.06
C THR A 232 6.35 -16.45 -0.76
N GLY A 233 7.00 -15.47 -0.12
CA GLY A 233 8.14 -14.72 -0.65
C GLY A 233 7.78 -13.42 -1.38
N GLY A 234 6.50 -13.13 -1.58
CA GLY A 234 6.02 -11.91 -2.24
C GLY A 234 6.26 -10.63 -1.44
N ARG A 235 6.09 -9.49 -2.11
CA ARG A 235 6.31 -8.12 -1.61
C ARG A 235 5.21 -7.17 -2.03
N TYR A 236 4.85 -6.26 -1.12
CA TYR A 236 4.12 -5.05 -1.47
C TYR A 236 5.10 -3.89 -1.56
N ILE A 237 5.35 -3.42 -2.79
CA ILE A 237 6.29 -2.35 -3.11
C ILE A 237 5.51 -1.12 -3.56
N THR A 238 5.74 0.00 -2.89
CA THR A 238 5.03 1.25 -3.16
C THR A 238 6.01 2.38 -3.47
N GLY A 239 5.79 3.05 -4.60
CA GLY A 239 6.51 4.24 -5.04
C GLY A 239 5.99 5.53 -4.40
N THR A 240 6.40 6.64 -5.00
CA THR A 240 6.14 8.01 -4.56
C THR A 240 5.13 8.69 -5.49
N ASP A 241 4.97 10.01 -5.41
CA ASP A 241 4.20 10.77 -6.41
C ASP A 241 5.06 11.22 -7.62
N ARG A 242 6.32 10.77 -7.68
CA ARG A 242 7.31 11.09 -8.70
C ARG A 242 7.54 9.88 -9.60
N ALA A 243 8.40 10.04 -10.61
CA ALA A 243 8.78 8.94 -11.48
C ALA A 243 9.66 7.93 -10.73
N ASP A 244 9.14 6.73 -10.51
CA ASP A 244 9.84 5.64 -9.84
C ASP A 244 10.21 4.49 -10.78
N THR A 245 11.19 3.69 -10.36
CA THR A 245 11.47 2.38 -10.97
C THR A 245 11.26 1.31 -9.92
N LEU A 246 10.21 0.51 -10.09
CA LEU A 246 9.83 -0.54 -9.18
C LEU A 246 10.12 -1.89 -9.83
N THR A 247 10.86 -2.75 -9.14
CA THR A 247 11.17 -4.11 -9.58
C THR A 247 10.69 -5.09 -8.52
N GLY A 248 9.82 -6.01 -8.94
CA GLY A 248 9.35 -7.11 -8.12
C GLY A 248 10.43 -8.17 -7.89
N THR A 249 9.99 -9.22 -7.25
CA THR A 249 10.76 -10.41 -6.90
C THR A 249 10.54 -11.51 -7.94
N ALA A 250 10.71 -12.77 -7.53
CA ALA A 250 10.35 -13.94 -8.33
C ALA A 250 9.04 -14.59 -7.85
N PHE A 251 8.32 -13.91 -6.96
CA PHE A 251 7.08 -14.37 -6.32
C PHE A 251 5.93 -13.44 -6.68
N ASN A 252 4.73 -13.73 -6.18
CA ASN A 252 3.55 -12.91 -6.49
C ASN A 252 3.60 -11.60 -5.71
N ASP A 253 3.86 -10.51 -6.41
CA ASP A 253 4.05 -9.19 -5.82
C ASP A 253 2.87 -8.25 -6.09
N ILE A 254 2.76 -7.23 -5.23
CA ILE A 254 1.91 -6.06 -5.45
C ILE A 254 2.82 -4.85 -5.63
N LEU A 255 2.67 -4.15 -6.75
CA LEU A 255 3.47 -2.97 -7.08
C LEU A 255 2.55 -1.77 -7.35
N GLN A 256 2.83 -0.63 -6.71
CA GLN A 256 1.99 0.56 -6.81
C GLN A 256 2.85 1.80 -7.02
N GLY A 257 2.62 2.51 -8.14
CA GLY A 257 3.38 3.71 -8.49
C GLY A 257 3.07 4.92 -7.61
N ASN A 258 1.79 5.16 -7.30
CA ASN A 258 1.24 6.33 -6.58
C ASN A 258 1.28 7.69 -7.30
N GLY A 259 1.88 7.78 -8.49
CA GLY A 259 1.85 8.96 -9.35
C GLY A 259 3.14 9.06 -10.14
N GLY A 260 3.29 10.10 -10.96
CA GLY A 260 4.47 10.25 -11.80
C GLY A 260 4.50 9.30 -12.99
N ASN A 261 5.66 9.27 -13.67
CA ASN A 261 5.88 8.41 -14.83
C ASN A 261 6.74 7.22 -14.44
N ASP A 262 6.08 6.15 -13.99
CA ASP A 262 6.78 5.01 -13.41
C ASP A 262 7.20 3.97 -14.44
N MET A 263 8.24 3.21 -14.10
CA MET A 263 8.57 1.93 -14.70
C MET A 263 8.36 0.82 -13.67
N ILE A 264 7.43 -0.09 -13.93
CA ILE A 264 7.13 -1.22 -13.06
C ILE A 264 7.42 -2.52 -13.81
N ASP A 265 8.29 -3.35 -13.23
CA ASP A 265 8.56 -4.70 -13.69
C ASP A 265 8.23 -5.68 -12.56
N GLY A 266 7.21 -6.53 -12.72
CA GLY A 266 6.82 -7.51 -11.70
C GLY A 266 7.82 -8.66 -11.55
N GLY A 267 8.65 -8.92 -12.56
CA GLY A 267 9.58 -10.04 -12.55
C GLY A 267 8.92 -11.37 -12.92
N SER A 268 9.12 -12.39 -12.11
CA SER A 268 8.43 -13.69 -12.29
C SER A 268 7.40 -13.85 -11.19
N GLY A 269 6.34 -14.59 -11.45
CA GLY A 269 5.26 -14.73 -10.48
C GLY A 269 3.94 -14.38 -11.14
N ARG A 270 2.90 -14.22 -10.32
CA ARG A 270 1.63 -13.63 -10.72
C ARG A 270 1.51 -12.26 -10.06
N ASP A 271 1.88 -11.23 -10.80
CA ASP A 271 2.12 -9.90 -10.24
C ASP A 271 0.96 -8.94 -10.51
N THR A 272 0.70 -8.08 -9.52
CA THR A 272 -0.39 -7.11 -9.55
C THR A 272 0.13 -5.68 -9.54
N ALA A 273 -0.20 -4.90 -10.56
CA ALA A 273 0.00 -3.45 -10.54
C ALA A 273 -1.27 -2.75 -10.02
N VAL A 274 -1.13 -1.91 -9.00
CA VAL A 274 -2.26 -1.21 -8.34
C VAL A 274 -2.35 0.24 -8.82
N PHE A 275 -3.58 0.67 -9.08
CA PHE A 275 -3.95 2.01 -9.55
C PHE A 275 -5.05 2.61 -8.67
N ASN A 276 -4.90 3.88 -8.32
CA ASN A 276 -5.69 4.53 -7.26
C ASN A 276 -7.05 5.10 -7.73
N ALA A 277 -7.37 5.02 -9.02
CA ALA A 277 -8.64 5.45 -9.58
C ALA A 277 -9.38 4.30 -10.26
N ASP A 278 -10.65 4.54 -10.60
CA ASP A 278 -11.46 3.60 -11.35
C ASP A 278 -10.82 3.27 -12.70
N ARG A 279 -11.04 2.05 -13.20
CA ARG A 279 -10.51 1.59 -14.49
C ARG A 279 -10.82 2.57 -15.62
N SER A 280 -12.00 3.19 -15.60
CA SER A 280 -12.45 4.13 -16.63
C SER A 280 -11.63 5.43 -16.72
N ALA A 281 -10.87 5.77 -15.68
CA ALA A 281 -10.01 6.95 -15.65
C ALA A 281 -8.67 6.76 -16.38
N TYR A 282 -8.32 5.50 -16.72
CA TYR A 282 -7.05 5.17 -17.35
C TYR A 282 -7.21 4.87 -18.85
N SER A 283 -6.17 5.23 -19.60
CA SER A 283 -5.97 4.86 -21.00
C SER A 283 -4.75 3.95 -21.14
N PHE A 284 -4.73 3.14 -22.20
CA PHE A 284 -3.79 2.04 -22.36
C PHE A 284 -3.15 2.10 -23.74
N SER A 285 -1.86 1.81 -23.81
CA SER A 285 -1.13 1.70 -25.07
C SER A 285 -0.14 0.55 -25.00
N ASP A 286 -0.28 -0.42 -25.90
CA ASP A 286 0.72 -1.46 -26.10
C ASP A 286 1.97 -0.84 -26.75
N LEU A 287 3.10 -0.91 -26.04
CA LEU A 287 4.37 -0.37 -26.50
C LEU A 287 5.22 -1.42 -27.23
N GLY A 288 4.73 -2.65 -27.34
CA GLY A 288 5.46 -3.80 -27.88
C GLY A 288 6.47 -4.38 -26.89
N ASN A 289 7.07 -5.51 -27.25
CA ASN A 289 8.07 -6.24 -26.44
C ASN A 289 7.61 -6.53 -25.00
N GLY A 290 6.31 -6.80 -24.81
CA GLY A 290 5.74 -7.09 -23.49
C GLY A 290 5.62 -5.88 -22.56
N ALA A 291 5.75 -4.65 -23.07
CA ALA A 291 5.52 -3.42 -22.32
C ALA A 291 4.13 -2.83 -22.58
N LEU A 292 3.46 -2.36 -21.53
CA LEU A 292 2.15 -1.71 -21.59
C LEU A 292 2.23 -0.36 -20.87
N ALA A 293 1.86 0.73 -21.55
CA ALA A 293 1.65 2.01 -20.89
C ALA A 293 0.22 2.12 -20.37
N VAL A 294 0.08 2.54 -19.11
CA VAL A 294 -1.19 2.86 -18.44
C VAL A 294 -1.12 4.32 -18.02
N SER A 295 -1.98 5.17 -18.59
CA SER A 295 -1.89 6.62 -18.43
C SER A 295 -3.15 7.21 -17.80
N HIS A 296 -2.95 8.09 -16.84
CA HIS A 296 -3.98 8.93 -16.20
C HIS A 296 -3.68 10.40 -16.46
N SER A 297 -4.71 11.22 -16.65
CA SER A 297 -4.54 12.64 -17.02
C SER A 297 -3.78 13.48 -15.99
N THR A 298 -3.84 13.10 -14.71
CA THR A 298 -3.19 13.82 -13.60
C THR A 298 -2.16 13.00 -12.81
N GLN A 299 -2.13 11.68 -12.96
CA GLN A 299 -1.20 10.82 -12.21
C GLN A 299 0.02 10.43 -13.05
N GLY A 300 0.06 10.74 -14.36
CA GLY A 300 1.16 10.39 -15.24
C GLY A 300 0.95 9.07 -15.96
N THR A 301 2.04 8.52 -16.50
CA THR A 301 2.07 7.28 -17.28
C THR A 301 2.97 6.24 -16.66
N THR A 302 2.40 5.14 -16.22
CA THR A 302 3.10 3.96 -15.71
C THR A 302 3.37 3.00 -16.88
N THR A 303 4.63 2.59 -17.06
CA THR A 303 5.03 1.55 -18.02
C THR A 303 5.19 0.22 -17.30
N LEU A 304 4.37 -0.76 -17.66
CA LEU A 304 4.32 -2.09 -17.05
C LEU A 304 5.04 -3.15 -17.88
N ARG A 305 5.83 -3.99 -17.22
CA ARG A 305 6.39 -5.26 -17.74
C ARG A 305 6.14 -6.36 -16.72
N ASN A 306 5.97 -7.59 -17.23
CA ASN A 306 5.78 -8.78 -16.39
C ASN A 306 4.74 -8.55 -15.27
N ILE A 307 3.56 -8.05 -15.66
CA ILE A 307 2.42 -7.85 -14.79
C ILE A 307 1.28 -8.68 -15.35
N ASP A 308 0.60 -9.42 -14.50
CA ASP A 308 -0.53 -10.27 -14.87
C ASP A 308 -1.87 -9.59 -14.58
N VAL A 309 -1.94 -8.84 -13.47
CA VAL A 309 -3.18 -8.20 -13.01
C VAL A 309 -2.99 -6.71 -12.88
N LEU A 310 -3.97 -5.95 -13.38
CA LEU A 310 -4.09 -4.53 -13.09
C LEU A 310 -5.27 -4.35 -12.15
N GLN A 311 -5.01 -3.89 -10.94
CA GLN A 311 -6.03 -3.62 -9.94
C GLN A 311 -6.31 -2.12 -9.87
N PHE A 312 -7.55 -1.75 -10.17
CA PHE A 312 -8.09 -0.40 -10.08
C PHE A 312 -8.95 -0.27 -8.82
N ALA A 313 -9.37 0.94 -8.49
CA ALA A 313 -10.21 1.19 -7.31
C ALA A 313 -11.56 0.45 -7.35
N ASP A 314 -12.11 0.22 -8.55
CA ASP A 314 -13.43 -0.37 -8.76
C ASP A 314 -13.38 -1.85 -9.21
N MET A 315 -12.27 -2.31 -9.80
CA MET A 315 -12.16 -3.66 -10.34
C MET A 315 -10.73 -4.13 -10.57
N SER A 316 -10.55 -5.44 -10.75
CA SER A 316 -9.31 -6.03 -11.26
C SER A 316 -9.49 -6.52 -12.70
N VAL A 317 -8.45 -6.33 -13.52
CA VAL A 317 -8.41 -6.76 -14.92
C VAL A 317 -7.18 -7.61 -15.16
N GLU A 318 -7.37 -8.82 -15.67
CA GLU A 318 -6.27 -9.64 -16.19
C GLU A 318 -5.66 -8.94 -17.41
N ARG A 319 -4.36 -8.72 -17.40
CA ARG A 319 -3.63 -8.08 -18.51
C ARG A 319 -3.85 -8.83 -19.82
N ALA A 320 -3.93 -10.15 -19.79
CA ALA A 320 -4.22 -10.98 -20.95
C ALA A 320 -5.59 -10.64 -21.59
N ASN A 321 -6.53 -10.09 -20.83
CA ASN A 321 -7.84 -9.67 -21.29
C ASN A 321 -7.90 -8.18 -21.68
N LEU A 322 -6.80 -7.44 -21.54
CA LEU A 322 -6.72 -6.07 -22.05
C LEU A 322 -6.70 -6.01 -23.57
N ALA A 323 -6.68 -7.13 -24.30
CA ALA A 323 -6.63 -7.16 -25.76
C ALA A 323 -7.71 -6.31 -26.46
N ASP A 324 -8.82 -5.96 -25.78
CA ASP A 324 -9.82 -4.96 -26.20
C ASP A 324 -9.40 -3.52 -25.81
N LEU A 325 -8.22 -3.07 -26.29
CA LEU A 325 -7.71 -1.70 -26.02
C LEU A 325 -8.28 -0.67 -26.99
N LEU A 326 -8.86 -1.11 -28.10
CA LEU A 326 -9.47 -0.26 -29.10
C LEU A 326 -10.93 -0.66 -29.25
N ALA A 327 -11.80 0.05 -28.52
CA ALA A 327 -13.24 -0.04 -28.73
C ALA A 327 -13.52 0.01 -30.25
N PRO A 328 -14.35 -0.93 -30.78
CA PRO A 328 -14.65 -0.97 -32.20
C PRO A 328 -15.07 0.42 -32.68
N GLY A 329 -14.51 0.88 -33.80
CA GLY A 329 -14.94 2.12 -34.42
C GLY A 329 -16.45 2.08 -34.65
N LYS A 330 -17.15 3.22 -34.46
CA LYS A 330 -18.60 3.30 -34.65
C LYS A 330 -19.01 2.61 -35.97
N PRO A 331 -19.99 1.70 -35.96
CA PRO A 331 -20.47 1.07 -37.18
C PRO A 331 -20.93 2.12 -38.20
N VAL A 332 -20.54 1.94 -39.46
CA VAL A 332 -21.01 2.76 -40.58
C VAL A 332 -22.25 2.12 -41.17
N LEU A 333 -23.35 2.86 -41.14
CA LEU A 333 -24.60 2.51 -41.82
C LEU A 333 -24.58 3.09 -43.24
N SER A 334 -24.68 2.22 -44.24
CA SER A 334 -24.79 2.62 -45.65
C SER A 334 -26.16 2.26 -46.21
N LEU A 335 -26.79 3.23 -46.88
CA LEU A 335 -28.04 3.10 -47.62
C LEU A 335 -27.79 3.43 -49.08
N THR A 336 -28.28 2.59 -49.99
CA THR A 336 -28.33 2.97 -51.41
C THR A 336 -29.64 3.69 -51.66
N LEU A 337 -29.59 4.97 -52.03
CA LEU A 337 -30.78 5.77 -52.35
C LEU A 337 -31.11 5.67 -53.85
N ASN A 338 -32.38 5.81 -54.20
CA ASN A 338 -32.79 6.06 -55.60
C ASN A 338 -32.67 7.55 -55.95
N ALA A 339 -32.93 7.91 -57.21
CA ALA A 339 -32.90 9.29 -57.70
C ALA A 339 -33.93 10.26 -57.06
N LYS A 340 -34.72 9.78 -56.08
CA LYS A 340 -35.70 10.54 -55.31
C LYS A 340 -35.41 10.47 -53.79
N ASP A 341 -34.18 10.11 -53.41
CA ASP A 341 -33.70 9.99 -52.03
C ASP A 341 -34.40 8.94 -51.15
N TYR A 342 -35.11 7.99 -51.74
CA TYR A 342 -35.64 6.83 -50.99
C TYR A 342 -34.64 5.68 -50.99
N ALA A 343 -34.50 5.01 -49.84
CA ALA A 343 -33.72 3.78 -49.74
C ALA A 343 -34.23 2.72 -50.74
N ARG A 344 -33.33 2.14 -51.54
CA ARG A 344 -33.61 0.96 -52.36
C ARG A 344 -33.41 -0.29 -51.52
N GLY A 345 -34.49 -1.05 -51.35
CA GLY A 345 -34.50 -2.31 -50.60
C GLY A 345 -34.74 -2.11 -49.10
N ASN A 346 -34.99 -3.22 -48.39
CA ASN A 346 -35.44 -3.21 -47.00
C ASN A 346 -34.31 -3.51 -45.99
N MET A 347 -33.04 -3.56 -46.43
CA MET A 347 -31.92 -3.94 -45.57
C MET A 347 -30.77 -2.94 -45.67
N PRO A 348 -30.56 -2.07 -44.66
CA PRO A 348 -29.36 -1.28 -44.54
C PRO A 348 -28.12 -2.17 -44.43
N THR A 349 -26.99 -1.72 -44.98
CA THR A 349 -25.71 -2.41 -44.79
C THR A 349 -24.96 -1.77 -43.63
N MET A 350 -24.60 -2.56 -42.62
CA MET A 350 -23.71 -2.15 -41.53
C MET A 350 -22.32 -2.74 -41.75
N THR A 351 -21.30 -1.91 -41.61
CA THR A 351 -19.89 -2.29 -41.66
C THR A 351 -19.13 -1.62 -40.53
N GLY A 352 -17.97 -2.15 -40.17
CA GLY A 352 -17.11 -1.50 -39.20
C GLY A 352 -15.74 -2.15 -39.12
N ALA A 353 -14.96 -1.67 -38.16
CA ALA A 353 -13.67 -2.23 -37.81
C ALA A 353 -13.60 -2.52 -36.30
N ALA A 354 -12.94 -3.61 -35.95
CA ALA A 354 -12.55 -3.98 -34.59
C ALA A 354 -11.21 -4.73 -34.67
N GLU A 355 -10.74 -5.32 -33.57
CA GLU A 355 -9.54 -6.15 -33.58
C GLU A 355 -9.64 -7.32 -34.57
N PRO A 356 -8.57 -7.68 -35.29
CA PRO A 356 -8.56 -8.84 -36.19
C PRO A 356 -9.01 -10.14 -35.51
N ASN A 357 -9.87 -10.91 -36.19
CA ASN A 357 -10.43 -12.18 -35.72
C ASN A 357 -11.26 -12.11 -34.42
N SER A 358 -11.61 -10.91 -33.95
CA SER A 358 -12.48 -10.69 -32.79
C SER A 358 -13.96 -10.94 -33.12
N THR A 359 -14.79 -10.97 -32.08
CA THR A 359 -16.25 -11.08 -32.20
C THR A 359 -16.90 -9.74 -31.87
N VAL A 360 -17.63 -9.17 -32.82
CA VAL A 360 -18.37 -7.93 -32.67
C VAL A 360 -19.85 -8.23 -32.45
N ARG A 361 -20.43 -7.67 -31.40
CA ARG A 361 -21.89 -7.68 -31.13
C ARG A 361 -22.48 -6.33 -31.51
N VAL A 362 -23.49 -6.33 -32.37
CA VAL A 362 -24.15 -5.11 -32.87
C VAL A 362 -25.52 -4.99 -32.21
N TYR A 363 -25.81 -3.83 -31.64
CA TYR A 363 -27.06 -3.52 -30.96
C TYR A 363 -27.79 -2.37 -31.65
N ILE A 364 -29.12 -2.45 -31.72
CA ILE A 364 -30.02 -1.34 -32.08
C ILE A 364 -31.03 -1.21 -30.94
N ASP A 365 -31.19 -0.02 -30.38
CA ASP A 365 -32.10 0.25 -29.26
C ASP A 365 -31.95 -0.76 -28.10
N ASN A 366 -30.69 -1.05 -27.74
CA ASN A 366 -30.27 -2.05 -26.74
C ASN A 366 -30.67 -3.51 -27.05
N GLN A 367 -31.27 -3.83 -28.20
CA GLN A 367 -31.45 -5.19 -28.66
C GLN A 367 -30.27 -5.66 -29.51
N LEU A 368 -29.74 -6.85 -29.20
CA LEU A 368 -28.71 -7.50 -30.01
C LEU A 368 -29.31 -7.87 -31.38
N VAL A 369 -28.80 -7.27 -32.45
CA VAL A 369 -29.27 -7.52 -33.83
C VAL A 369 -28.31 -8.37 -34.65
N ALA A 370 -27.02 -8.42 -34.29
CA ALA A 370 -26.05 -9.29 -34.96
C ALA A 370 -24.86 -9.65 -34.07
N THR A 371 -24.25 -10.81 -34.34
CA THR A 371 -22.92 -11.19 -33.85
C THR A 371 -22.09 -11.58 -35.07
N VAL A 372 -20.98 -10.88 -35.31
CA VAL A 372 -20.13 -11.06 -36.50
C VAL A 372 -18.67 -11.22 -36.08
N LYS A 373 -17.88 -11.97 -36.86
CA LYS A 373 -16.42 -11.99 -36.71
C LYS A 373 -15.78 -10.97 -37.64
N THR A 374 -14.76 -10.28 -37.16
CA THR A 374 -13.86 -9.53 -38.04
C THR A 374 -12.96 -10.47 -38.83
N ASP A 375 -12.53 -10.01 -40.00
CA ASP A 375 -11.51 -10.70 -40.78
C ASP A 375 -10.10 -10.49 -40.22
N ALA A 376 -9.09 -11.03 -40.91
CA ALA A 376 -7.68 -10.92 -40.52
C ALA A 376 -7.15 -9.47 -40.54
N ASN A 377 -7.89 -8.52 -41.13
CA ASN A 377 -7.56 -7.10 -41.15
C ASN A 377 -8.43 -6.29 -40.18
N GLY A 378 -9.27 -6.94 -39.36
CA GLY A 378 -10.14 -6.26 -38.39
C GLY A 378 -11.44 -5.71 -38.98
N LEU A 379 -11.77 -5.99 -40.25
CA LEU A 379 -12.99 -5.48 -40.87
C LEU A 379 -14.16 -6.46 -40.70
N TRP A 380 -15.37 -5.92 -40.52
CA TRP A 380 -16.61 -6.70 -40.49
C TRP A 380 -17.71 -6.05 -41.33
N GLY A 381 -18.58 -6.86 -41.92
CA GLY A 381 -19.66 -6.45 -42.81
C GLY A 381 -20.30 -7.64 -43.53
N PRO A 382 -21.36 -7.45 -44.34
CA PRO A 382 -21.93 -8.54 -45.12
C PRO A 382 -20.87 -9.08 -46.08
N SER A 383 -20.58 -10.38 -45.99
CA SER A 383 -19.62 -11.04 -46.88
C SER A 383 -20.03 -10.80 -48.33
N ARG A 384 -19.11 -10.30 -49.17
CA ARG A 384 -19.26 -10.34 -50.64
C ARG A 384 -19.41 -11.81 -51.06
N ARG A 385 -20.64 -12.32 -51.10
CA ARG A 385 -20.93 -13.51 -51.92
C ARG A 385 -20.93 -13.02 -53.35
N SER A 386 -19.82 -13.25 -54.05
CA SER A 386 -19.79 -13.20 -55.51
C SER A 386 -20.91 -14.10 -56.03
N ARG A 387 -21.86 -13.51 -56.73
CA ARG A 387 -22.73 -14.23 -57.65
C ARG A 387 -22.33 -13.85 -59.06
#